data_AF-A0A963DY62-F1
#
_entry.id   AF-A0A963DY62-F1
#
_cell.length_a   1.000
_cell.length_b   1.000
_cell.length_c   1.000
_cell.angle_alpha   90.00
_cell.angle_beta   90.00
_cell.angle_gamma   90.00
#
_symmetry.space_group_name_H-M   'P 1'
#
loop_
_entity.id
_entity.type
_entity.pdbx_description
1 polymer ?
#
loop_
_entity_poly.entity_id
_entity_poly.type
_entity_poly.pdbx_seq_one_letter_code
_entity_poly.pdbx_strand_id
1 'polypeptide(L)'
;MSSDTPDKLSTSAPKVGSTAPGSRRGALLPVAVFLALVAFLAIGLTLNPREVPSPLIGKLVPAFDLPPVKGRTLGLASADLGKGEVSLVNVFASWCVACRAEHHV
;
A
#
# COMPACT_ATOMS: atom_id res chain seq x y z
N MET A 1 -54.24 -46.58 58.79
CA MET A 1 -53.48 -47.81 59.09
C MET A 1 -53.21 -48.50 57.78
N SER A 2 -51.91 -48.70 57.46
CA SER A 2 -51.35 -49.59 56.43
C SER A 2 -51.82 -49.38 54.97
N SER A 3 -50.99 -49.46 53.95
CA SER A 3 -49.56 -49.81 53.88
C SER A 3 -49.11 -49.62 52.43
N ASP A 4 -47.91 -49.08 52.27
CA ASP A 4 -46.90 -49.44 51.27
C ASP A 4 -47.17 -49.20 49.75
N THR A 5 -46.56 -48.10 49.25
CA THR A 5 -45.54 -47.92 48.15
C THR A 5 -45.42 -48.95 46.99
N PRO A 6 -44.79 -48.67 45.80
CA PRO A 6 -43.98 -47.50 45.42
C PRO A 6 -44.05 -46.99 43.94
N ASP A 7 -43.36 -45.87 43.70
CA ASP A 7 -42.63 -45.45 42.49
C ASP A 7 -43.33 -45.35 41.11
N LYS A 8 -43.34 -44.11 40.59
CA LYS A 8 -42.67 -43.67 39.32
C LYS A 8 -43.42 -42.50 38.67
N LEU A 9 -42.92 -41.28 38.91
CA LEU A 9 -43.08 -40.16 37.98
C LEU A 9 -41.89 -39.22 38.19
N SER A 10 -40.75 -39.48 37.56
CA SER A 10 -40.45 -39.03 36.19
C SER A 10 -40.72 -37.54 36.01
N THR A 11 -39.90 -36.69 36.63
CA THR A 11 -39.73 -35.29 36.21
C THR A 11 -38.25 -35.01 35.99
N SER A 12 -37.97 -34.66 34.74
CA SER A 12 -36.69 -34.40 34.10
C SER A 12 -35.78 -33.43 34.86
N ALA A 13 -34.52 -33.83 35.03
CA ALA A 13 -33.44 -32.94 35.41
C ALA A 13 -33.17 -31.88 34.33
N PRO A 14 -32.73 -30.66 34.69
CA PRO A 14 -32.18 -29.72 33.72
C PRO A 14 -30.87 -30.27 33.14
N LYS A 15 -30.81 -30.43 31.81
CA LYS A 15 -29.53 -30.64 31.10
C LYS A 15 -28.70 -29.37 31.29
N VAL A 16 -27.73 -29.42 32.19
CA VAL A 16 -26.61 -28.48 32.21
C VAL A 16 -26.02 -28.45 30.80
N GLY A 17 -26.11 -27.28 30.15
CA GLY A 17 -25.49 -27.04 28.86
C GLY A 17 -24.01 -27.38 28.98
N SER A 18 -23.61 -28.45 28.31
CA SER A 18 -22.21 -28.80 28.15
C SER A 18 -21.57 -27.67 27.34
N THR A 19 -20.80 -26.82 28.02
CA THR A 19 -19.80 -25.95 27.39
C THR A 19 -18.96 -26.85 26.51
N ALA A 20 -19.19 -26.78 25.20
CA ALA A 20 -18.38 -27.51 24.23
C ALA A 20 -16.91 -27.12 24.45
N PRO A 21 -15.99 -28.08 24.59
CA PRO A 21 -14.58 -27.76 24.75
C PRO A 21 -14.13 -27.03 23.47
N GLY A 22 -13.71 -25.77 23.63
CA GLY A 22 -13.25 -24.92 22.55
C GLY A 22 -12.24 -25.66 21.67
N SER A 23 -12.61 -25.88 20.42
CA SER A 23 -11.73 -26.46 19.42
C SER A 23 -10.48 -25.60 19.31
N ARG A 24 -9.31 -26.16 19.68
CA ARG A 24 -8.01 -25.50 19.55
C ARG A 24 -7.71 -25.04 18.11
N ARG A 25 -8.47 -25.53 17.12
CA ARG A 25 -8.39 -25.10 15.71
C ARG A 25 -8.87 -23.67 15.49
N GLY A 26 -9.83 -23.17 16.28
CA GLY A 26 -10.29 -21.77 16.21
C GLY A 26 -9.27 -20.76 16.77
N ALA A 27 -8.43 -21.20 17.71
CA ALA A 27 -7.39 -20.38 18.31
C ALA A 27 -6.16 -20.14 17.41
N LEU A 28 -5.95 -20.98 16.39
CA LEU A 28 -4.81 -20.87 15.47
C LEU A 28 -5.09 -19.93 14.29
N LEU A 29 -6.36 -19.67 13.97
CA LEU A 29 -6.74 -18.81 12.85
C LEU A 29 -6.23 -17.37 12.99
N PRO A 30 -6.35 -16.69 14.15
CA PRO A 30 -5.79 -15.34 14.32
C PRO A 30 -4.27 -15.30 14.15
N VAL A 31 -3.57 -16.34 14.61
CA VAL A 31 -2.10 -16.46 14.47
C VAL A 31 -1.71 -16.61 13.00
N ALA A 32 -2.41 -17.45 12.26
CA ALA A 32 -2.13 -17.64 10.83
C ALA A 32 -2.33 -16.34 10.03
N VAL A 33 -3.41 -15.60 10.30
CA VAL A 33 -3.68 -14.30 9.66
C VAL A 33 -2.61 -13.28 10.02
N PHE A 34 -2.20 -13.21 11.29
CA PHE A 34 -1.13 -12.32 11.73
C PHE A 34 0.20 -12.64 11.04
N LEU A 35 0.59 -13.91 10.95
CA LEU A 35 1.81 -14.33 10.26
C LEU A 35 1.77 -13.99 8.76
N ALA A 36 0.63 -14.18 8.10
CA ALA A 36 0.44 -13.79 6.71
C ALA A 36 0.61 -12.27 6.52
N LEU A 37 0.05 -11.46 7.42
CA LEU A 37 0.19 -10.01 7.38
C LEU A 37 1.64 -9.57 7.61
N VAL A 38 2.31 -10.17 8.60
CA VAL A 38 3.74 -9.91 8.88
C VAL A 38 4.59 -10.25 7.65
N ALA A 39 4.36 -11.40 7.02
CA ALA A 39 5.09 -11.79 5.82
C ALA A 39 4.85 -10.80 4.67
N PHE A 40 3.60 -10.42 4.41
CA PHE A 40 3.25 -9.44 3.37
C PHE A 40 3.93 -8.08 3.62
N LEU A 41 3.88 -7.58 4.85
CA LEU A 41 4.53 -6.33 5.22
C LEU A 41 6.06 -6.43 5.12
N ALA A 42 6.65 -7.52 5.59
CA ALA A 42 8.09 -7.74 5.50
C ALA A 42 8.59 -7.70 4.05
N ILE A 43 7.83 -8.29 3.12
CA ILE A 43 8.10 -8.18 1.67
C ILE A 43 7.94 -6.74 1.21
N GLY A 44 6.89 -6.04 1.63
CA GLY A 44 6.71 -4.62 1.31
C GLY A 44 7.87 -3.72 1.76
N LEU A 45 8.48 -4.01 2.91
CA LEU A 45 9.64 -3.29 3.43
C LEU A 45 10.93 -3.54 2.64
N THR A 46 11.01 -4.59 1.81
CA THR A 46 12.18 -4.84 0.95
C THR A 46 12.09 -4.14 -0.40
N LEU A 47 10.93 -3.58 -0.77
CA LEU A 47 10.81 -2.78 -2.00
C LEU A 47 11.56 -1.46 -1.85
N ASN A 48 12.22 -1.03 -2.92
CA ASN A 48 12.98 0.20 -2.93
C ASN A 48 12.06 1.40 -3.22
N PRO A 49 11.77 2.28 -2.24
CA PRO A 49 10.87 3.41 -2.44
C PRO A 49 11.48 4.54 -3.29
N ARG A 50 12.75 4.42 -3.69
CA ARG A 50 13.48 5.42 -4.48
C ARG A 50 13.50 5.10 -5.98
N GLU A 51 12.97 3.95 -6.39
CA GLU A 51 12.86 3.60 -7.79
C GLU A 51 11.68 4.32 -8.43
N VAL A 52 12.00 5.34 -9.24
CA VAL A 52 11.04 6.04 -10.09
C VAL A 52 11.31 5.65 -11.54
N PRO A 53 10.66 4.59 -12.06
CA PRO A 53 10.88 4.16 -13.44
C PRO A 53 10.40 5.24 -14.41
N SER A 54 11.27 5.68 -15.31
CA SER A 54 10.89 6.66 -16.34
C SER A 54 10.09 5.97 -17.45
N PRO A 55 8.84 6.40 -17.72
CA PRO A 55 8.02 5.83 -18.79
C PRO A 55 8.47 6.27 -20.19
N LEU A 56 9.43 7.20 -20.29
CA LEU A 56 9.83 7.84 -21.55
C LEU A 56 11.19 7.39 -22.08
N ILE A 57 11.81 6.36 -21.50
CA ILE A 57 13.07 5.81 -22.03
C ILE A 57 12.84 5.23 -23.43
N GLY A 58 13.67 5.67 -24.40
CA GLY A 58 13.57 5.25 -25.80
C GLY A 58 12.34 5.79 -26.56
N LYS A 59 11.60 6.72 -25.97
CA LYS A 59 10.49 7.42 -26.62
C LYS A 59 10.93 8.78 -27.12
N LEU A 60 10.27 9.28 -28.16
CA LEU A 60 10.46 10.66 -28.60
C LEU A 60 9.97 11.62 -27.52
N VAL A 61 10.61 12.78 -27.43
CA VAL A 61 10.15 13.87 -26.56
C VAL A 61 8.70 14.24 -26.94
N PRO A 62 7.78 14.37 -25.98
CA PRO A 62 6.41 14.78 -26.26
C PRO A 62 6.34 16.12 -27.00
N ALA A 63 5.33 16.30 -27.87
CA ALA A 63 5.12 17.55 -28.59
C ALA A 63 4.60 18.66 -27.65
N PHE A 64 5.27 19.80 -27.64
CA PHE A 64 4.93 21.01 -26.89
C PHE A 64 5.52 22.25 -27.57
N ASP A 65 4.93 23.40 -27.28
CA ASP A 65 5.41 24.74 -27.65
C ASP A 65 5.08 25.69 -26.49
N LEU A 66 6.10 26.01 -25.68
CA LEU A 66 5.95 26.74 -24.43
C LEU A 66 6.40 28.19 -24.60
N PRO A 67 5.61 29.16 -24.09
CA PRO A 67 6.03 30.56 -24.10
C PRO A 67 7.24 30.79 -23.17
N PRO A 68 7.97 31.91 -23.36
CA PRO A 68 9.05 32.28 -22.47
C PRO A 68 8.59 32.42 -21.02
N VAL A 69 9.47 32.04 -20.08
CA VAL A 69 9.30 32.40 -18.67
C VAL A 69 9.33 33.92 -18.54
N LYS A 70 8.52 34.48 -17.64
CA LYS A 70 8.48 35.93 -17.39
C LYS A 70 9.88 36.51 -17.17
N GLY A 71 10.25 37.53 -17.94
CA GLY A 71 11.57 38.16 -17.90
C GLY A 71 12.63 37.51 -18.79
N ARG A 72 12.26 36.45 -19.54
CA ARG A 72 13.07 35.84 -20.60
C ARG A 72 12.44 36.11 -21.97
N THR A 73 13.24 35.97 -23.01
CA THR A 73 12.85 36.22 -24.40
C THR A 73 12.58 34.96 -25.19
N LEU A 74 13.20 33.83 -24.82
CA LEU A 74 13.09 32.56 -25.52
C LEU A 74 12.10 31.62 -24.81
N GLY A 75 11.21 31.01 -25.59
CA GLY A 75 10.38 29.89 -25.18
C GLY A 75 11.13 28.56 -25.32
N LEU A 76 10.40 27.46 -25.25
CA LEU A 76 10.94 26.12 -25.50
C LEU A 76 9.91 25.29 -26.24
N ALA A 77 10.28 24.72 -27.39
CA ALA A 77 9.45 23.77 -28.12
C ALA A 77 10.15 22.42 -28.24
N SER A 78 9.40 21.34 -28.50
CA SER A 78 10.00 20.01 -28.72
C SER A 78 10.97 19.99 -29.88
N ALA A 79 10.75 20.85 -30.89
CA ALA A 79 11.65 20.99 -32.03
C ALA A 79 13.04 21.50 -31.64
N ASP A 80 13.19 22.12 -30.46
CA ASP A 80 14.48 22.56 -29.93
C ASP A 80 15.30 21.41 -29.34
N LEU A 81 14.64 20.29 -29.03
CA LEU A 81 15.26 19.10 -28.45
C LEU A 81 15.44 18.04 -29.55
N GLY A 82 16.68 17.61 -29.79
CA GLY A 82 16.98 16.60 -30.83
C GLY A 82 17.58 17.16 -32.12
N LYS A 83 18.13 18.38 -32.10
CA LYS A 83 18.90 18.99 -33.21
C LYS A 83 20.31 18.37 -33.41
N GLY A 84 20.50 17.10 -33.05
CA GLY A 84 21.76 16.37 -33.20
C GLY A 84 22.71 16.45 -31.99
N GLU A 85 22.40 17.25 -30.98
CA GLU A 85 23.17 17.33 -29.73
C GLU A 85 22.42 16.69 -28.57
N VAL A 86 23.17 16.14 -27.61
CA VAL A 86 22.59 15.64 -26.35
C VAL A 86 22.18 16.83 -25.50
N SER A 87 20.90 16.89 -25.13
CA SER A 87 20.35 17.96 -24.31
C SER A 87 19.91 17.46 -22.94
N LEU A 88 20.13 18.27 -21.90
CA LEU A 88 19.60 18.06 -20.57
C LEU A 88 18.40 18.97 -20.35
N VAL A 89 17.24 18.40 -20.01
CA VAL A 89 16.05 19.16 -19.64
C VAL A 89 15.86 19.10 -18.13
N ASN A 90 16.05 20.23 -17.45
CA ASN A 90 15.82 20.36 -16.02
C ASN A 90 14.43 20.96 -15.75
N VAL A 91 13.66 20.32 -14.86
CA VAL A 91 12.33 20.78 -14.44
C VAL A 91 12.46 21.37 -13.05
N PHE A 92 12.14 22.66 -12.89
CA PHE A 92 12.33 23.38 -11.64
C PHE A 92 11.13 24.25 -11.27
N ALA A 93 11.13 24.71 -10.02
CA ALA A 93 10.19 25.72 -9.53
C ALA A 93 10.81 26.55 -8.40
N SER A 94 10.35 27.80 -8.22
CA SER A 94 10.87 28.70 -7.18
C SER A 94 10.66 28.19 -5.75
N TRP A 95 9.64 27.36 -5.55
CA TRP A 95 9.29 26.74 -4.28
C TRP A 95 9.93 25.36 -4.08
N CYS A 96 10.68 24.86 -5.06
CA CYS A 96 11.36 23.57 -4.99
C CYS A 96 12.66 23.67 -4.17
N VAL A 97 12.65 23.16 -2.94
CA VAL A 97 13.84 23.19 -2.05
C VAL A 97 15.01 22.43 -2.65
N ALA A 98 14.76 21.26 -3.26
CA ALA A 98 15.79 20.46 -3.92
C ALA A 98 16.44 21.22 -5.09
N CYS A 99 15.66 21.96 -5.86
CA CYS A 99 16.14 22.75 -7.00
C CYS A 99 17.05 23.89 -6.55
N ARG A 100 16.79 24.50 -5.38
CA ARG A 100 17.70 25.49 -4.78
C ARG A 100 19.02 24.89 -4.32
N ALA A 101 19.01 23.63 -3.88
CA ALA A 101 20.24 22.92 -3.53
C ALA A 101 21.02 22.47 -4.78
N GLU A 102 20.32 22.15 -5.87
CA GLU A 102 20.92 21.81 -7.17
C GLU A 102 21.62 23.02 -7.81
N HIS A 103 20.98 24.19 -7.77
CA HIS A 103 21.53 25.41 -8.37
C HIS A 103 22.50 26.09 -7.40
N HIS A 104 23.80 25.90 -7.61
CA HIS A 104 24.81 26.66 -6.87
C HIS A 104 24.60 28.17 -7.10
N VAL A 105 24.69 28.94 -6.02
CA VAL A 105 24.61 30.41 -6.07
C VAL A 105 25.95 31.03 -6.47
#